data_AF-A0A3B9JAT9-F1
#
_entry.id   AF-A0A3B9JAT9-F1
#
_cell.length_a   1.000
_cell.length_b   1.000
_cell.length_c   1.000
_cell.angle_alpha   90.00
_cell.angle_beta   90.00
_cell.angle_gamma   90.00
#
_symmetry.space_group_name_H-M   'P 1'
#
loop_
_entity.id
_entity.type
_entity.pdbx_description
1 polymer ?
#
loop_
_entity_poly.entity_id
_entity_poly.type
_entity_poly.pdbx_seq_one_letter_code
_entity_poly.pdbx_strand_id
1 'polypeptide(L)'
;MSTLMNVLDSILVYVAIGALVLHVIFLLFAAWRAWYGENSFDRLIGLDLTGTLILCVLVLFAILNQVSPDLNVNLNNAIFVDTALGLAALSYLATIALAKYVVDHRMF
;
A
#
# COMPACT_ATOMS: atom_id res chain seq x y z
N MET A 1 28.17 19.03 -9.42
CA MET A 1 26.72 18.86 -9.65
C MET A 1 26.35 17.39 -9.71
N SER A 2 26.99 16.59 -10.57
CA SER A 2 26.77 15.13 -10.68
C SER A 2 27.02 14.33 -9.40
N THR A 3 28.05 14.67 -8.62
CA THR A 3 28.37 13.99 -7.36
C THR A 3 27.32 14.21 -6.27
N LEU A 4 26.73 15.41 -6.22
CA LEU A 4 25.67 15.75 -5.26
C LEU A 4 24.35 15.04 -5.61
N MET A 5 24.02 14.94 -6.90
CA MET A 5 22.85 14.20 -7.37
C MET A 5 22.96 12.71 -7.03
N ASN A 6 24.12 12.09 -7.27
CA ASN A 6 24.34 10.67 -6.92
C ASN A 6 24.21 10.39 -5.40
N VAL A 7 24.63 11.31 -4.55
CA VAL A 7 24.49 11.18 -3.09
C VAL A 7 23.02 11.29 -2.67
N LEU A 8 22.27 12.23 -3.26
CA LEU A 8 20.85 12.40 -2.98
C LEU A 8 20.05 11.15 -3.38
N ASP A 9 20.34 10.60 -4.56
CA ASP A 9 19.70 9.37 -5.06
C ASP A 9 20.00 8.19 -4.13
N SER A 10 21.25 8.06 -3.67
CA SER A 10 21.63 7.01 -2.71
C SER A 10 20.85 7.12 -1.40
N ILE A 11 20.74 8.33 -0.83
CA ILE A 11 19.97 8.55 0.42
C ILE A 11 18.49 8.20 0.20
N LEU A 12 17.91 8.65 -0.91
CA LEU A 12 16.51 8.40 -1.24
C LEU A 12 16.23 6.89 -1.33
N VAL A 13 17.12 6.12 -1.94
CA VAL A 13 16.99 4.66 -2.06
C VAL A 13 17.02 3.99 -0.70
N TYR A 14 18.00 4.31 0.16
CA TYR A 14 18.07 3.71 1.51
C TYR A 14 16.83 4.02 2.35
N VAL A 15 16.34 5.26 2.29
CA VAL A 15 15.12 5.68 3.01
C VAL A 15 13.89 4.97 2.44
N ALA A 16 13.75 4.89 1.12
CA ALA A 16 12.63 4.22 0.48
C ALA A 16 12.58 2.72 0.76
N ILE A 17 13.73 2.03 0.79
CA ILE A 17 13.82 0.62 1.21
C ILE A 17 13.40 0.47 2.67
N GLY A 18 13.92 1.32 3.57
CA GLY A 18 13.54 1.30 4.99
C GLY A 18 12.05 1.52 5.19
N ALA A 19 11.47 2.49 4.48
CA ALA A 19 10.03 2.75 4.49
C ALA A 19 9.25 1.55 3.96
N LEU A 20 9.68 0.91 2.88
CA LEU A 20 9.00 -0.23 2.29
C LEU A 20 8.96 -1.43 3.24
N VAL A 21 10.09 -1.78 3.85
CA VAL A 21 10.16 -2.86 4.86
C VAL A 21 9.19 -2.58 6.01
N LEU A 22 9.16 -1.35 6.51
CA LEU A 22 8.27 -0.94 7.59
C LEU A 22 6.78 -1.05 7.18
N HIS A 23 6.42 -0.60 5.97
CA HIS A 23 5.05 -0.73 5.47
C HIS A 23 4.63 -2.18 5.28
N VAL A 24 5.53 -3.06 4.84
CA VAL A 24 5.25 -4.50 4.72
C VAL A 24 4.99 -5.13 6.09
N ILE A 25 5.77 -4.76 7.12
CA ILE A 25 5.55 -5.23 8.50
C ILE A 25 4.18 -4.77 9.01
N PHE A 26 3.84 -3.49 8.81
CA PHE A 26 2.53 -2.97 9.19
C PHE A 26 1.39 -3.61 8.41
N LEU A 27 1.60 -3.91 7.13
CA LEU A 27 0.61 -4.61 6.31
C LEU A 27 0.33 -6.01 6.85
N LEU A 28 1.37 -6.76 7.23
CA LEU A 28 1.19 -8.07 7.87
C LEU A 28 0.41 -7.97 9.18
N PHE A 29 0.70 -6.96 10.00
CA PHE A 29 -0.01 -6.73 11.25
C PHE A 29 -1.48 -6.33 11.03
N ALA A 30 -1.74 -5.44 10.07
CA ALA A 30 -3.08 -5.02 9.70
C ALA A 30 -3.91 -6.19 9.14
N ALA A 31 -3.32 -7.00 8.26
CA ALA A 31 -3.95 -8.19 7.70
C ALA A 31 -4.25 -9.24 8.78
N TRP A 32 -3.32 -9.46 9.71
CA TRP A 32 -3.54 -10.33 10.87
C TRP A 32 -4.74 -9.86 11.70
N ARG A 33 -4.81 -8.56 12.00
CA ARG A 33 -5.92 -8.00 12.78
C ARG A 33 -7.25 -8.05 12.03
N ALA A 34 -7.26 -7.82 10.71
CA ALA A 34 -8.46 -7.95 9.88
C ALA A 34 -9.02 -9.38 9.87
N TRP A 35 -8.14 -10.39 9.97
CA TRP A 35 -8.52 -11.80 10.01
C TRP A 35 -9.04 -12.24 11.39
N TYR A 36 -8.34 -11.85 12.47
CA TYR A 36 -8.60 -12.33 13.83
C TYR A 36 -9.50 -11.44 14.68
N GLY A 37 -10.03 -10.34 14.13
CA GLY A 37 -10.88 -9.42 14.90
C GLY A 37 -12.17 -10.07 15.40
N GLU A 38 -12.48 -9.91 16.69
CA GLU A 38 -13.70 -10.44 17.32
C GLU A 38 -14.97 -9.73 16.83
N ASN A 39 -14.87 -8.43 16.54
CA ASN A 39 -15.99 -7.60 16.11
C ASN A 39 -15.94 -7.30 14.62
N SER A 40 -17.09 -7.29 13.95
CA SER A 40 -17.19 -6.93 12.53
C SER A 40 -16.61 -5.54 12.22
N PHE A 41 -16.77 -4.58 13.14
CA PHE A 41 -16.18 -3.24 13.01
C PHE A 41 -14.65 -3.25 13.12
N ASP A 42 -14.06 -4.07 14.00
CA ASP A 42 -12.60 -4.17 14.14
C ASP A 42 -11.97 -4.78 12.87
N ARG A 43 -12.66 -5.77 12.28
CA ARG A 43 -12.26 -6.37 11.00
C ARG A 43 -12.38 -5.40 9.82
N LEU A 44 -13.44 -4.58 9.80
CA LEU A 44 -13.63 -3.54 8.79
C LEU A 44 -12.50 -2.51 8.81
N ILE A 45 -12.13 -2.02 10.01
CA ILE A 45 -11.03 -1.06 10.16
C ILE A 45 -9.69 -1.70 9.73
N GLY A 46 -9.45 -2.95 10.12
CA GLY A 46 -8.27 -3.70 9.69
C GLY A 46 -8.19 -3.83 8.17
N LEU A 47 -9.33 -4.05 7.49
CA LEU A 47 -9.41 -4.17 6.04
C LEU A 47 -9.13 -2.83 5.32
N ASP A 48 -9.69 -1.74 5.82
CA ASP A 48 -9.45 -0.38 5.28
C ASP A 48 -7.98 0.04 5.42
N LEU A 49 -7.38 -0.23 6.58
CA LEU A 49 -5.96 0.01 6.83
C LEU A 49 -5.08 -0.87 5.93
N THR A 50 -5.43 -2.14 5.75
CA THR A 50 -4.69 -3.06 4.87
C THR A 50 -4.72 -2.56 3.43
N GLY A 51 -5.88 -2.14 2.94
CA GLY A 51 -6.03 -1.55 1.61
C GLY A 51 -5.11 -0.34 1.43
N THR A 52 -5.11 0.59 2.39
CA THR A 52 -4.25 1.78 2.35
C THR A 52 -2.75 1.44 2.36
N LEU A 53 -2.35 0.45 3.16
CA LEU A 53 -0.94 0.02 3.22
C LEU A 53 -0.50 -0.64 1.91
N ILE A 54 -1.37 -1.41 1.24
CA ILE A 54 -1.10 -1.97 -0.08
C ILE A 54 -0.80 -0.84 -1.09
N LEU A 55 -1.57 0.25 -1.05
CA LEU A 55 -1.34 1.42 -1.90
C LEU A 55 0.04 2.04 -1.64
N CYS A 56 0.37 2.29 -0.37
CA CYS A 56 1.67 2.84 -0.01
C CYS A 56 2.82 1.94 -0.48
N VAL A 57 2.69 0.62 -0.36
CA VAL A 57 3.69 -0.33 -0.85
C VAL A 57 3.83 -0.24 -2.37
N LEU A 58 2.73 -0.23 -3.13
CA LEU A 58 2.77 -0.12 -4.59
C LEU A 58 3.42 1.18 -5.08
N VAL A 59 3.10 2.30 -4.43
CA VAL A 59 3.68 3.60 -4.78
C VAL A 59 5.17 3.66 -4.43
N LEU A 60 5.58 3.14 -3.26
CA LEU A 60 7.00 3.03 -2.90
C LEU A 60 7.76 2.14 -3.87
N PHE A 61 7.14 1.06 -4.34
CA PHE A 61 7.71 0.18 -5.36
C PHE A 61 7.94 0.93 -6.67
N ALA A 62 6.98 1.77 -7.09
CA ALA A 62 7.11 2.60 -8.27
C ALA A 62 8.28 3.61 -8.15
N ILE A 63 8.43 4.23 -6.98
CA ILE A 63 9.54 5.16 -6.73
C ILE A 63 10.89 4.42 -6.81
N LEU A 64 10.99 3.24 -6.18
CA LEU A 64 12.24 2.46 -6.17
C LEU A 64 12.65 1.97 -7.56
N ASN A 65 11.70 1.50 -8.37
CA ASN A 65 11.98 1.07 -9.75
C ASN A 65 12.50 2.20 -10.64
N GLN A 66 12.13 3.46 -10.37
CA GLN A 66 12.61 4.60 -11.14
C GLN A 66 14.06 4.98 -10.79
N VAL A 67 14.42 4.87 -9.52
CA VAL A 67 15.69 5.39 -8.98
C VAL A 67 16.78 4.32 -8.93
N SER A 68 16.42 3.05 -8.72
CA SER A 68 17.34 1.91 -8.62
C SER A 68 17.05 0.88 -9.71
N PRO A 69 17.65 0.99 -10.91
CA PRO A 69 17.40 0.07 -12.02
C PRO A 69 17.98 -1.35 -11.81
N ASP A 70 18.79 -1.57 -10.77
CA ASP A 70 19.44 -2.86 -10.48
C ASP A 70 18.51 -3.90 -9.83
N LEU A 71 17.40 -3.47 -9.20
CA LEU A 71 16.39 -4.40 -8.70
C LEU A 71 15.51 -4.85 -9.87
N ASN A 72 15.98 -5.89 -10.56
CA ASN A 72 15.49 -6.49 -11.80
C ASN A 72 13.97 -6.76 -11.86
N VAL A 73 13.18 -5.71 -12.05
CA VAL A 73 11.74 -5.76 -12.30
C VAL A 73 11.47 -5.02 -13.61
N ASN A 74 11.41 -5.77 -14.72
CA ASN A 74 11.08 -5.28 -16.07
C ASN A 74 9.59 -4.90 -16.20
N LEU A 75 9.07 -4.07 -15.29
CA LEU A 75 7.68 -3.57 -15.34
C LEU A 75 7.67 -2.05 -15.51
N ASN A 76 6.82 -1.60 -16.43
CA ASN A 76 6.63 -0.19 -16.71
C ASN A 76 6.07 0.54 -15.47
N ASN A 77 6.75 1.60 -15.05
CA ASN A 77 6.53 2.24 -13.77
C ASN A 77 5.11 2.83 -13.61
N ALA A 78 4.50 3.24 -14.72
CA ALA A 78 3.14 3.77 -14.74
C ALA A 78 2.11 2.75 -14.24
N ILE A 79 2.32 1.45 -14.49
CA ILE A 79 1.36 0.40 -14.15
C ILE A 79 1.13 0.33 -12.63
N PHE A 80 2.18 0.49 -11.82
CA PHE A 80 2.08 0.43 -10.36
C PHE A 80 1.25 1.59 -9.80
N VAL A 81 1.44 2.80 -10.34
CA VAL A 81 0.71 4.00 -9.91
C VAL A 81 -0.74 3.91 -10.34
N ASP A 82 -1.03 3.52 -11.58
CA ASP A 82 -2.39 3.35 -12.08
C ASP A 82 -3.15 2.26 -11.32
N THR A 83 -2.47 1.15 -11.03
CA THR A 83 -3.00 0.04 -10.23
C THR A 83 -3.28 0.48 -8.80
N ALA A 84 -2.37 1.26 -8.19
CA ALA A 84 -2.60 1.83 -6.86
C ALA A 84 -3.83 2.76 -6.86
N LEU A 85 -3.97 3.65 -7.86
CA LEU A 85 -5.14 4.52 -7.95
C LEU A 85 -6.44 3.72 -8.10
N GLY A 86 -6.44 2.66 -8.93
CA GLY A 86 -7.59 1.75 -9.06
C GLY A 86 -7.92 1.02 -7.76
N LEU A 87 -6.91 0.46 -7.09
CA LEU A 87 -7.07 -0.20 -5.79
C LEU A 87 -7.54 0.77 -4.70
N ALA A 88 -7.19 2.05 -4.78
CA ALA A 88 -7.63 3.05 -3.80
C ALA A 88 -9.14 3.26 -3.88
N ALA A 89 -9.66 3.41 -5.10
CA ALA A 89 -11.09 3.51 -5.33
C ALA A 89 -11.81 2.23 -4.88
N LEU A 90 -11.27 1.05 -5.20
CA LEU A 90 -11.85 -0.24 -4.80
C LEU A 90 -11.85 -0.44 -3.28
N SER A 91 -10.75 -0.10 -2.60
CA SER A 91 -10.65 -0.20 -1.14
C SER A 91 -11.70 0.66 -0.46
N TYR A 92 -11.84 1.91 -0.90
CA TYR A 92 -12.83 2.83 -0.35
C TYR A 92 -14.27 2.33 -0.57
N LEU A 93 -14.59 1.86 -1.78
CA LEU A 93 -15.90 1.29 -2.08
C LEU A 93 -16.18 0.02 -1.27
N ALA A 94 -15.18 -0.85 -1.09
CA ALA A 94 -15.28 -2.05 -0.28
C ALA A 94 -15.57 -1.70 1.19
N THR A 95 -14.89 -0.71 1.75
CA THR A 95 -15.12 -0.23 3.13
C THR A 95 -16.56 0.28 3.29
N ILE A 96 -17.06 1.12 2.37
CA ILE A 96 -18.44 1.62 2.44
C ILE A 96 -19.46 0.49 2.30
N ALA A 97 -19.27 -0.40 1.33
CA ALA A 97 -20.19 -1.50 1.07
C ALA A 97 -20.28 -2.43 2.28
N LEU A 98 -19.13 -2.77 2.87
CA LEU A 98 -19.07 -3.63 4.05
C LEU A 98 -19.64 -2.92 5.29
N ALA A 99 -19.37 -1.62 5.47
CA ALA A 99 -19.96 -0.82 6.54
C ALA A 99 -21.50 -0.80 6.47
N LYS A 100 -22.07 -0.56 5.29
CA LYS A 100 -23.52 -0.61 5.08
C LYS A 100 -24.07 -2.00 5.37
N TYR A 101 -23.42 -3.05 4.91
CA TYR A 101 -23.86 -4.41 5.18
C TYR A 101 -23.86 -4.75 6.68
N VAL A 102 -22.87 -4.28 7.43
CA VAL A 102 -22.80 -4.48 8.89
C VAL A 102 -23.92 -3.76 9.62
N VAL A 103 -24.30 -2.55 9.17
CA VAL A 103 -25.34 -1.73 9.82
C VAL A 103 -26.76 -2.18 9.43
N ASP A 104 -27.04 -2.34 8.13
CA ASP A 104 -28.40 -2.56 7.63
C ASP A 104 -28.73 -4.04 7.37
N HIS A 105 -27.76 -4.96 7.55
CA HIS A 105 -27.86 -6.38 7.16
C HIS A 105 -28.34 -6.62 5.73
N ARG A 106 -28.24 -5.60 4.87
CA ARG A 106 -28.71 -5.59 3.48
C ARG A 106 -27.64 -4.96 2.61
N MET A 107 -27.29 -5.64 1.52
CA MET A 107 -26.44 -5.08 0.48
C MET A 107 -27.38 -4.46 -0.55
N PHE A 108 -27.69 -3.17 -0.37
CA PHE A 108 -28.73 -2.40 -1.08
C PHE A 108 -30.18 -2.68 -0.65
#